data_AF-A0A382EMQ5-F1
#
_entry.id   AF-A0A382EMQ5-F1
#
_cell.length_a   1.000
_cell.length_b   1.000
_cell.length_c   1.000
_cell.angle_alpha   90.00
_cell.angle_beta   90.00
_cell.angle_gamma   90.00
#
_symmetry.space_group_name_H-M   'P 1'
#
loop_
_entity.id
_entity.type
_entity.pdbx_description
1 polymer ?
#
loop_
_entity_poly.entity_id
_entity_poly.type
_entity_poly.pdbx_seq_one_letter_code
_entity_poly.pdbx_strand_id
1 'polypeptide(L)'
;VTSTKKDPVLVVVQLTGANDYMNTVIPYTNGLYHDNRPTVGIPQDQVLPIDDQVGFNPAMGSIKELYDQGNVAIINGIGYPDPNRSHFRSMDIWHTCEPEKIATEGWLGRVIRDLDLHAENVLTGVNFGRGLPRALALPGVPVASVGNLASYGVLTGISDQER
;
A
#
# COMPACT_ATOMS: atom_id res chain seq x y z
N VAL A 1 17.75 -3.64 31.92
CA VAL A 1 16.52 -4.19 31.30
C VAL A 1 16.44 -3.61 29.90
N THR A 2 16.90 -4.35 28.90
CA THR A 2 16.84 -3.92 27.50
C THR A 2 15.39 -4.05 27.05
N SER A 3 14.75 -2.93 26.72
CA SER A 3 13.40 -2.94 26.16
C SER A 3 13.42 -3.70 24.84
N THR A 4 12.65 -4.79 24.74
CA THR A 4 12.44 -5.54 23.49
C THR A 4 11.36 -4.92 22.62
N LYS A 5 10.79 -3.77 23.04
CA LYS A 5 9.73 -3.09 22.32
C LYS A 5 10.34 -2.35 21.14
N LYS A 6 10.36 -3.02 19.99
CA LYS A 6 10.65 -2.39 18.70
C LYS A 6 9.44 -1.56 18.30
N ASP A 7 9.71 -0.40 17.70
CA ASP A 7 8.65 0.41 17.11
C ASP A 7 7.96 -0.35 15.97
N PRO A 8 6.66 -0.08 15.74
CA PRO A 8 5.94 -0.71 14.65
C PRO A 8 6.54 -0.30 13.30
N VAL A 9 6.61 -1.26 12.38
CA VAL A 9 7.05 -1.01 11.00
C VAL A 9 5.82 -0.81 10.13
N LEU A 10 5.77 0.31 9.40
CA LEU A 10 4.77 0.52 8.37
C LEU A 10 5.21 -0.16 7.07
N VAL A 11 4.40 -1.09 6.58
CA VAL A 11 4.59 -1.70 5.26
C VAL A 11 3.55 -1.14 4.30
N VAL A 12 4.01 -0.50 3.22
CA VAL A 12 3.13 0.02 2.16
C VAL A 12 3.26 -0.85 0.93
N VAL A 13 2.14 -1.49 0.54
CA VAL A 13 2.05 -2.29 -0.69
C VAL A 13 1.30 -1.49 -1.74
N GLN A 14 1.99 -1.12 -2.83
CA GLN A 14 1.37 -0.46 -3.96
C GLN A 14 1.02 -1.48 -5.05
N LEU A 15 -0.27 -1.59 -5.37
CA LEU A 15 -0.76 -2.37 -6.50
C LEU A 15 -0.76 -1.49 -7.76
N THR A 16 0.24 -1.68 -8.63
CA THR A 16 0.27 -1.02 -9.94
C THR A 16 -0.55 -1.85 -10.94
N GLY A 17 -1.42 -1.21 -11.71
CA GLY A 17 -2.21 -1.90 -12.75
C GLY A 17 -3.73 -1.92 -12.52
N ALA A 18 -4.31 -0.77 -12.14
CA ALA A 18 -5.75 -0.53 -12.04
C ALA A 18 -6.53 -1.61 -11.27
N ASN A 19 -6.49 -1.54 -9.92
CA ASN A 19 -7.35 -2.37 -9.10
C ASN A 19 -8.83 -2.01 -9.30
N ASP A 20 -9.64 -3.01 -9.63
CA ASP A 20 -11.08 -2.87 -9.70
C ASP A 20 -11.67 -2.97 -8.29
N TYR A 21 -11.80 -1.82 -7.64
CA TYR A 21 -12.24 -1.76 -6.25
C TYR A 21 -13.65 -2.33 -6.05
N MET A 22 -14.54 -2.21 -7.06
CA MET A 22 -15.89 -2.77 -7.02
C MET A 22 -15.90 -4.31 -7.06
N ASN A 23 -14.82 -4.93 -7.52
CA ASN A 23 -14.61 -6.37 -7.42
C ASN A 23 -13.70 -6.76 -6.25
N THR A 24 -13.16 -5.80 -5.51
CA THR A 24 -12.39 -6.05 -4.27
C THR A 24 -13.34 -6.05 -3.06
N VAL A 25 -14.12 -4.97 -2.92
CA VAL A 25 -15.19 -4.81 -1.92
C VAL A 25 -16.49 -4.57 -2.69
N ILE A 26 -17.27 -5.63 -2.81
CA ILE A 26 -18.38 -5.78 -3.72
C ILE A 26 -19.67 -5.32 -3.02
N PRO A 27 -20.39 -4.31 -3.54
CA PRO A 27 -21.73 -3.93 -3.05
C PRO A 27 -22.77 -4.93 -3.58
N TYR A 28 -22.70 -6.16 -3.09
CA TYR A 28 -23.31 -7.34 -3.72
C TYR A 28 -24.83 -7.37 -3.66
N THR A 29 -25.45 -6.63 -2.75
CA THR A 29 -26.91 -6.46 -2.66
C THR A 29 -27.44 -5.30 -3.50
N ASN A 30 -26.57 -4.49 -4.12
CA ASN A 30 -26.97 -3.38 -4.98
C ASN A 30 -27.19 -3.86 -6.43
N GLY A 31 -28.44 -3.83 -6.90
CA GLY A 31 -28.79 -4.22 -8.27
C GLY A 31 -27.99 -3.47 -9.35
N LEU A 32 -27.62 -2.20 -9.10
CA LEU A 32 -26.83 -1.41 -10.05
C LEU A 32 -25.44 -2.00 -10.29
N TYR A 33 -24.85 -2.69 -9.31
CA TYR A 33 -23.57 -3.39 -9.50
C TYR A 33 -23.71 -4.47 -10.57
N HIS A 34 -24.77 -5.29 -10.48
CA HIS A 34 -25.02 -6.37 -11.42
C HIS A 34 -25.43 -5.84 -12.80
N ASP A 35 -26.34 -4.87 -12.85
CA ASP A 35 -26.84 -4.27 -14.09
C ASP A 35 -25.71 -3.62 -14.91
N ASN A 36 -24.76 -2.95 -14.25
CA ASN A 36 -23.66 -2.24 -14.91
C ASN A 36 -22.41 -3.09 -15.14
N ARG A 37 -22.40 -4.36 -14.69
CA ARG A 37 -21.20 -5.22 -14.75
C ARG A 37 -21.51 -6.63 -15.29
N PRO A 38 -22.20 -6.77 -16.44
CA PRO A 38 -22.65 -8.06 -16.95
C PRO A 38 -21.51 -9.06 -17.27
N THR A 39 -20.30 -8.56 -17.52
CA THR A 39 -19.14 -9.40 -17.89
C THR A 39 -18.22 -9.70 -16.71
N VAL A 40 -18.17 -8.82 -15.73
CA VAL A 40 -17.16 -8.86 -14.64
C VAL A 40 -17.78 -8.88 -13.25
N GLY A 41 -19.11 -8.82 -13.13
CA GLY A 41 -19.81 -8.90 -11.87
C GLY A 41 -19.65 -10.27 -11.21
N ILE A 42 -19.49 -10.28 -9.89
CA ILE A 42 -19.43 -11.50 -9.09
C ILE A 42 -20.85 -11.86 -8.63
N PRO A 43 -21.31 -13.11 -8.83
CA PRO A 43 -22.59 -13.57 -8.33
C PRO A 43 -22.72 -13.41 -6.81
N GLN A 44 -23.89 -12.97 -6.35
CA GLN A 44 -24.15 -12.68 -4.94
C GLN A 44 -23.86 -13.87 -4.02
N ASP A 45 -24.12 -15.10 -4.47
CA ASP A 45 -23.89 -16.33 -3.71
C ASP A 45 -22.42 -16.74 -3.61
N GLN A 46 -21.52 -16.11 -4.37
CA GLN A 46 -20.07 -16.35 -4.33
C GLN A 46 -19.32 -15.30 -3.49
N VAL A 47 -19.95 -14.17 -3.20
CA VAL A 47 -19.33 -13.09 -2.41
C VAL A 47 -19.08 -13.56 -0.98
N LEU A 48 -17.95 -13.15 -0.40
CA LEU A 48 -17.63 -13.38 1.01
C LEU A 48 -18.18 -12.22 1.85
N PRO A 49 -19.33 -12.36 2.54
CA PRO A 49 -20.03 -11.21 3.12
C PRO A 49 -19.24 -10.58 4.27
N ILE A 50 -19.13 -9.25 4.27
CA ILE A 50 -18.64 -8.46 5.42
C ILE A 50 -19.82 -8.07 6.29
N ASP A 51 -20.86 -7.54 5.66
CA ASP A 51 -22.16 -7.20 6.24
C ASP A 51 -23.27 -7.46 5.21
N ASP A 52 -24.50 -6.97 5.47
CA ASP A 52 -25.66 -7.15 4.58
C ASP A 52 -25.61 -6.31 3.29
N GLN A 53 -24.56 -5.53 3.05
CA GLN A 53 -24.43 -4.62 1.91
C GLN A 53 -23.19 -4.91 1.06
N VAL A 54 -22.06 -5.18 1.70
CA VAL A 54 -20.76 -5.35 1.05
C VAL A 54 -20.08 -6.66 1.45
N GLY A 55 -19.25 -7.17 0.55
CA GLY A 55 -18.46 -8.36 0.81
C GLY A 55 -17.21 -8.42 -0.06
N PHE A 56 -16.27 -9.29 0.29
CA PHE A 56 -15.05 -9.45 -0.49
C PHE A 56 -15.24 -10.35 -1.71
N ASN A 57 -14.34 -10.19 -2.66
CA ASN A 57 -14.15 -11.16 -3.74
C ASN A 57 -13.93 -12.59 -3.20
N PRO A 58 -14.45 -13.65 -3.86
CA PRO A 58 -14.15 -15.04 -3.49
C PRO A 58 -12.64 -15.35 -3.36
N ALA A 59 -11.81 -14.71 -4.18
CA ALA A 59 -10.35 -14.89 -4.14
C ALA A 59 -9.67 -14.28 -2.90
N MET A 60 -10.40 -13.49 -2.11
CA MET A 60 -9.89 -12.79 -0.92
C MET A 60 -10.14 -13.56 0.39
N GLY A 61 -10.31 -14.89 0.33
CA GLY A 61 -10.55 -15.73 1.52
C GLY A 61 -9.59 -15.44 2.68
N SER A 62 -8.27 -15.38 2.42
CA SER A 62 -7.28 -15.08 3.47
C SER A 62 -7.41 -13.66 4.05
N ILE A 63 -7.84 -12.68 3.25
CA ILE A 63 -8.11 -11.33 3.76
C ILE A 63 -9.40 -11.30 4.58
N LYS A 64 -10.42 -12.07 4.19
CA LYS A 64 -11.65 -12.24 4.97
C LYS A 64 -11.35 -12.86 6.34
N GLU A 65 -10.51 -13.89 6.40
CA GLU A 65 -10.08 -14.48 7.68
C GLU A 65 -9.40 -13.44 8.59
N LEU A 66 -8.54 -12.58 8.06
CA LEU A 66 -7.90 -11.50 8.82
C LEU A 66 -8.91 -10.43 9.23
N TYR A 67 -9.88 -10.11 8.37
CA TYR A 67 -10.95 -9.17 8.69
C TYR A 67 -11.80 -9.66 9.87
N ASP A 68 -12.18 -10.94 9.86
CA ASP A 68 -12.98 -11.55 10.93
C ASP A 68 -12.25 -11.57 12.28
N GLN A 69 -10.92 -11.54 12.26
CA GLN A 69 -10.07 -11.42 13.45
C GLN A 69 -9.89 -9.97 13.92
N GLY A 70 -10.43 -8.98 13.21
CA GLY A 70 -10.25 -7.56 13.50
C GLY A 70 -8.90 -6.99 13.04
N ASN A 71 -8.17 -7.70 12.17
CA ASN A 71 -6.84 -7.32 11.69
C ASN A 71 -6.85 -6.54 10.36
N VAL A 72 -8.03 -6.29 9.79
CA VAL A 72 -8.19 -5.55 8.52
C VAL A 72 -9.18 -4.40 8.70
N ALA A 73 -8.80 -3.23 8.24
CA ALA A 73 -9.68 -2.08 8.11
C ALA A 73 -9.87 -1.74 6.62
N ILE A 74 -11.12 -1.47 6.23
CA ILE A 74 -11.47 -1.04 4.87
C ILE A 74 -11.84 0.44 4.94
N ILE A 75 -11.20 1.26 4.11
CA ILE A 75 -11.51 2.70 4.04
C ILE A 75 -12.01 2.99 2.62
N ASN A 76 -13.32 3.15 2.49
CA ASN A 76 -13.98 3.51 1.23
C ASN A 76 -13.98 5.02 1.01
N GLY A 77 -14.21 5.44 -0.24
CA GLY A 77 -14.35 6.85 -0.60
C GLY A 77 -13.03 7.64 -0.65
N ILE A 78 -11.89 6.95 -0.69
CA ILE A 78 -10.59 7.62 -0.88
C ILE A 78 -10.43 7.99 -2.36
N GLY A 79 -10.25 9.28 -2.60
CA GLY A 79 -10.03 9.85 -3.92
C GLY A 79 -9.62 11.32 -3.81
N TYR A 80 -9.59 12.00 -4.94
CA TYR A 80 -9.31 13.43 -5.04
C TYR A 80 -10.38 14.09 -5.93
N PRO A 81 -10.70 15.39 -5.71
CA PRO A 81 -11.71 16.09 -6.51
C PRO A 81 -11.29 16.16 -7.98
N ASP A 82 -12.27 16.23 -8.87
CA ASP A 82 -12.08 16.42 -10.32
C ASP A 82 -11.05 15.44 -10.95
N PRO A 83 -11.27 14.11 -10.84
CA PRO A 83 -10.35 13.13 -11.36
C PRO A 83 -10.10 13.31 -12.85
N ASN A 84 -8.82 13.37 -13.23
CA ASN A 84 -8.43 13.48 -14.62
C ASN A 84 -8.34 12.09 -15.26
N ARG A 85 -8.39 12.03 -16.60
CA ARG A 85 -8.30 10.77 -17.36
C ARG A 85 -6.86 10.33 -17.68
N SER A 86 -5.85 11.06 -17.21
CA SER A 86 -4.44 10.74 -17.41
C SER A 86 -3.95 9.79 -16.32
N HIS A 87 -3.51 8.60 -16.75
CA HIS A 87 -2.90 7.62 -15.86
C HIS A 87 -1.63 8.18 -15.21
N PHE A 88 -0.79 8.89 -15.98
CA PHE A 88 0.46 9.47 -15.46
C PHE A 88 0.19 10.53 -14.39
N ARG A 89 -0.74 11.45 -14.65
CA ARG A 89 -1.07 12.49 -13.66
C ARG A 89 -1.76 11.89 -12.44
N SER A 90 -2.69 10.95 -12.62
CA SER A 90 -3.35 10.29 -11.49
C SER A 90 -2.35 9.57 -10.58
N MET A 91 -1.39 8.84 -11.14
CA MET A 91 -0.32 8.19 -10.35
C MET A 91 0.53 9.22 -9.60
N ASP A 92 0.92 10.32 -10.25
CA ASP A 92 1.69 11.40 -9.62
C ASP A 92 0.92 12.03 -8.44
N ILE A 93 -0.39 12.26 -8.58
CA ILE A 93 -1.25 12.76 -7.49
C ILE A 93 -1.25 11.77 -6.31
N TRP A 94 -1.46 10.48 -6.56
CA TRP A 94 -1.44 9.46 -5.48
C TRP A 94 -0.08 9.33 -4.80
N HIS A 95 1.01 9.53 -5.54
CA HIS A 95 2.36 9.47 -4.99
C HIS A 95 2.76 10.72 -4.21
N THR A 96 2.26 11.88 -4.60
CA THR A 96 2.63 13.17 -4.01
C THR A 96 1.60 13.71 -3.02
N CYS A 97 0.36 13.19 -3.05
CA CYS A 97 -0.82 13.73 -2.40
C CYS A 97 -1.12 15.19 -2.79
N GLU A 98 -0.84 15.59 -4.04
CA GLU A 98 -1.01 16.95 -4.54
C GLU A 98 -1.83 16.97 -5.86
N PRO A 99 -3.14 17.28 -5.80
CA PRO A 99 -4.02 17.25 -6.96
C PRO A 99 -3.92 18.48 -7.87
N GLU A 100 -3.54 19.65 -7.35
CA GLU A 100 -3.67 20.93 -8.06
C GLU A 100 -2.46 21.27 -8.91
N LYS A 101 -1.26 20.95 -8.40
CA LYS A 101 0.02 21.28 -9.05
C LYS A 101 0.93 20.07 -9.25
N ILE A 102 1.95 20.25 -10.08
CA ILE A 102 3.02 19.26 -10.21
C ILE A 102 3.88 19.33 -8.95
N ALA A 103 3.79 18.31 -8.11
CA ALA A 103 4.63 18.18 -6.92
C ALA A 103 5.89 17.38 -7.24
N THR A 104 6.99 17.77 -6.61
CA THR A 104 8.29 17.07 -6.72
C THR A 104 8.54 16.09 -5.59
N GLU A 105 7.68 16.10 -4.57
CA GLU A 105 7.89 15.41 -3.31
C GLU A 105 6.81 14.36 -3.07
N GLY A 106 7.25 13.14 -2.80
CA GLY A 106 6.40 12.03 -2.42
C GLY A 106 5.98 12.08 -0.95
N TRP A 107 4.77 11.62 -0.65
CA TRP A 107 4.25 11.67 0.71
C TRP A 107 5.00 10.74 1.68
N LEU A 108 5.44 9.56 1.23
CA LEU A 108 6.28 8.67 2.05
C LEU A 108 7.65 9.28 2.31
N GLY A 109 8.22 9.99 1.33
CA GLY A 109 9.46 10.75 1.53
C GLY A 109 9.32 11.77 2.66
N ARG A 110 8.21 12.54 2.68
CA ARG A 110 7.91 13.47 3.78
C ARG A 110 7.71 12.77 5.12
N VAL A 111 7.02 11.63 5.14
CA VAL A 111 6.88 10.81 6.36
C VAL A 111 8.24 10.36 6.89
N ILE A 112 9.14 9.87 6.03
CA ILE A 112 10.48 9.45 6.45
C ILE A 112 11.27 10.63 7.03
N ARG A 113 11.23 11.81 6.39
CA ARG A 113 11.84 13.04 6.94
C ARG A 113 11.32 13.33 8.35
N ASP A 114 10.00 13.25 8.54
CA ASP A 114 9.38 13.61 9.81
C ASP A 114 9.67 12.56 10.91
N LEU A 115 9.90 11.29 10.53
CA LEU A 115 10.33 10.22 11.43
C LEU A 115 11.83 10.28 11.78
N ASP A 116 12.67 10.75 10.85
CA ASP A 116 14.13 10.82 11.00
C ASP A 116 14.66 12.15 10.45
N LEU A 117 14.42 13.23 11.19
CA LEU A 117 14.70 14.62 10.79
C LEU A 117 16.17 14.88 10.45
N HIS A 118 17.08 14.11 11.05
CA HIS A 118 18.52 14.27 10.89
C HIS A 118 19.14 13.17 10.00
N ALA A 119 18.31 12.28 9.44
CA ALA A 119 18.74 11.15 8.63
C ALA A 119 19.80 10.28 9.33
N GLU A 120 19.63 10.06 10.64
CA GLU A 120 20.55 9.28 11.47
C GLU A 120 20.56 7.80 11.06
N ASN A 121 19.46 7.30 10.51
CA ASN A 121 19.30 5.93 10.09
C ASN A 121 18.97 5.83 8.60
N VAL A 122 19.94 5.37 7.81
CA VAL A 122 19.80 5.14 6.36
C VAL A 122 18.78 4.05 6.00
N LEU A 123 18.30 3.28 6.99
CA LEU A 123 17.28 2.25 6.84
C LEU A 123 15.91 2.66 7.38
N THR A 124 15.69 3.94 7.72
CA THR A 124 14.35 4.44 8.09
C THR A 124 13.35 4.20 6.95
N GLY A 125 13.78 4.36 5.69
CA GLY A 125 13.03 3.99 4.51
C GLY A 125 13.70 2.87 3.74
N VAL A 126 12.94 1.80 3.43
CA VAL A 126 13.40 0.71 2.56
C VAL A 126 12.38 0.48 1.45
N ASN A 127 12.87 0.41 0.21
CA ASN A 127 12.10 0.15 -0.99
C ASN A 127 12.54 -1.17 -1.61
N PHE A 128 11.59 -2.06 -1.90
CA PHE A 128 11.82 -3.27 -2.67
C PHE A 128 11.20 -3.12 -4.06
N GLY A 129 12.04 -2.92 -5.08
CA GLY A 129 11.57 -2.65 -6.44
C GLY A 129 12.66 -2.08 -7.35
N ARG A 130 12.38 -2.04 -8.66
CA ARG A 130 13.28 -1.44 -9.65
C ARG A 130 13.11 0.09 -9.63
N GLY A 131 14.09 0.78 -9.04
CA GLY A 131 14.09 2.23 -8.91
C GLY A 131 13.30 2.73 -7.71
N LEU A 132 13.44 4.02 -7.42
CA LEU A 132 12.75 4.67 -6.30
C LEU A 132 11.34 5.12 -6.75
N PRO A 133 10.26 4.64 -6.11
CA PRO A 133 8.91 5.11 -6.37
C PRO A 133 8.79 6.62 -6.11
N ARG A 134 7.99 7.32 -6.91
CA ARG A 134 7.76 8.76 -6.72
C ARG A 134 7.20 9.09 -5.34
N ALA A 135 6.44 8.18 -4.72
CA ALA A 135 5.96 8.33 -3.34
C ALA A 135 7.09 8.47 -2.30
N LEU A 136 8.27 7.93 -2.57
CA LEU A 136 9.44 7.98 -1.69
C LEU A 136 10.46 9.06 -2.09
N ALA A 137 10.21 9.80 -3.18
CA ALA A 137 11.14 10.81 -3.67
C ALA A 137 11.05 12.09 -2.83
N LEU A 138 12.12 12.43 -2.11
CA LEU A 138 12.29 13.69 -1.41
C LEU A 138 13.78 14.05 -1.31
N PRO A 139 14.22 15.23 -1.80
CA PRO A 139 15.62 15.64 -1.66
C PRO A 139 16.08 15.66 -0.19
N GLY A 140 17.28 15.15 0.07
CA GLY A 140 17.85 15.10 1.42
C GLY A 140 17.37 13.93 2.29
N VAL A 141 16.44 13.10 1.80
CA VAL A 141 15.97 11.91 2.53
C VAL A 141 16.52 10.63 1.91
N PRO A 142 17.34 9.85 2.64
CA PRO A 142 17.85 8.59 2.15
C PRO A 142 16.78 7.50 2.18
N VAL A 143 16.73 6.69 1.12
CA VAL A 143 15.90 5.47 1.05
C VAL A 143 16.75 4.34 0.49
N ALA A 144 16.97 3.30 1.29
CA ALA A 144 17.65 2.10 0.82
C ALA A 144 16.76 1.38 -0.20
N SER A 145 17.23 1.23 -1.44
CA SER A 145 16.48 0.57 -2.51
C SER A 145 17.10 -0.76 -2.89
N VAL A 146 16.31 -1.82 -2.78
CA VAL A 146 16.70 -3.20 -3.07
C VAL A 146 15.99 -3.65 -4.34
N GLY A 147 16.74 -3.77 -5.44
CA GLY A 147 16.18 -4.14 -6.75
C GLY A 147 15.82 -5.62 -6.90
N ASN A 148 16.37 -6.49 -6.05
CA ASN A 148 16.08 -7.92 -6.03
C ASN A 148 16.16 -8.44 -4.58
N LEU A 149 15.00 -8.80 -4.05
CA LEU A 149 14.86 -9.32 -2.69
C LEU A 149 15.60 -10.65 -2.52
N ALA A 150 15.61 -11.52 -3.52
CA ALA A 150 16.27 -12.83 -3.43
C ALA A 150 17.80 -12.73 -3.30
N SER A 151 18.40 -11.62 -3.75
CA SER A 151 19.83 -11.35 -3.56
C SER A 151 20.13 -10.55 -2.28
N TYR A 152 19.11 -10.13 -1.54
CA TYR A 152 19.31 -9.31 -0.34
C TYR A 152 19.57 -10.21 0.86
N GLY A 153 20.85 -10.31 1.24
CA GLY A 153 21.28 -11.00 2.45
C GLY A 153 21.53 -10.00 3.59
N VAL A 154 21.10 -10.35 4.80
CA VAL A 154 21.54 -9.66 6.02
C VAL A 154 22.63 -10.52 6.63
N LEU A 155 23.82 -9.96 6.86
CA LEU A 155 24.83 -10.61 7.69
C LEU A 155 24.34 -10.53 9.14
N THR A 156 23.65 -11.57 9.60
CA THR A 156 23.00 -11.61 10.91
C THR A 156 23.94 -11.95 12.07
N GLY A 157 25.23 -12.19 11.78
CA GLY A 157 26.26 -12.38 12.79
C GLY A 157 27.65 -12.36 12.18
N ILE A 158 28.52 -11.49 12.68
CA ILE A 158 29.96 -11.70 12.65
C ILE A 158 30.23 -12.41 13.97
N SER A 159 30.45 -13.73 13.94
CA SER A 159 31.03 -14.40 15.10
C SER A 159 32.47 -13.92 15.20
N ASP A 160 32.82 -13.23 16.28
CA ASP A 160 34.22 -13.03 16.62
C ASP A 160 34.84 -14.42 16.74
N GLN A 161 35.76 -14.75 15.81
CA GLN A 161 36.58 -15.95 15.98
C GLN A 161 37.36 -15.77 17.28
N GLU A 162 37.08 -16.64 18.25
CA GLU A 162 37.86 -16.76 19.48
C GLU A 162 39.35 -16.88 19.12
N ARG A 163 40.14 -15.96 19.67
CA ARG A 163 41.61 -15.90 19.51
C ARG A 163 42.29 -17.08 20.20
#